data_AF-A0A5C7LMU4-F1
#
_entry.id   AF-A0A5C7LMU4-F1
#
_cell.length_a   1.000
_cell.length_b   1.000
_cell.length_c   1.000
_cell.angle_alpha   90.00
_cell.angle_beta   90.00
_cell.angle_gamma   90.00
#
_symmetry.space_group_name_H-M   'P 1'
#
loop_
_entity.id
_entity.type
_entity.pdbx_description
1 polymer ?
#
loop_
_entity_poly.entity_id
_entity_poly.type
_entity_poly.pdbx_seq_one_letter_code
_entity_poly.pdbx_strand_id
1 'polypeptide(L)'
;MTISNTASHATYTGNGSQQIFDVKNGSEGIYFDAASELYVTVRVDDTVTVKSIGTHYTVAGAGTDTGTITFLTAPASGAEVRIERRTPLTQTLNLTSGGAFNPANVEGVFDKVIRALQDQSRGVSGGQASGTYDGDPLTKTAGGTAWDGEDLPAQGFADGENDDDLVTVGQVNDLLAGNAGNGLFALSSELDAEVATLNANITAAVAAHVALDDPHTQYALEADLASTTDAAKGAALVRMMPSETGGVALPITTIFKRLELAPEQFGAAGDGTTDDGTAFTNLIAAAKTNKARIKLRADYNIASVGGSIDFPVHIIGPGKLIRPNNTAIPYFSFIAGCDGSILEGARFSYTHGSTTVGVLHSAVRITAGRGVVVANCTIDGGGKLYAGLISETTSAVDTLFEGNTIIGVVNRAIYGYLGTKRLVVRSNRIDGGVGGVATTNYGVNLNDGTIAGCIDAVIDGNVILDTVDQGIETGNLCEGTVIANNILRSSSTSGSAILVQISNSNRGRKVLVRNNKTKGWGNGCYIYQTDDFSVIGNTFEDMATAVLVTDSTEGLVANNNSFNASSCHYWYANGDNMSHLGNRSKGGAATYDLIQDASSDRFRYNDNARNGGSGVYSVAGTNISAGTNT
;
A
#
# COMPACT_ATOMS: atom_id res chain seq x y z
N MET A 1 -51.30 107.81 -38.23
CA MET A 1 -50.13 106.89 -38.25
C MET A 1 -50.71 105.50 -38.07
N THR A 2 -49.94 104.42 -38.11
CA THR A 2 -50.40 103.12 -37.63
C THR A 2 -49.33 102.58 -36.69
N ILE A 3 -49.73 102.15 -35.50
CA ILE A 3 -48.79 101.62 -34.51
C ILE A 3 -48.30 100.25 -34.98
N SER A 4 -47.00 100.17 -35.29
CA SER A 4 -46.34 98.96 -35.78
C SER A 4 -45.25 98.43 -34.84
N ASN A 5 -44.91 99.21 -33.80
CA ASN A 5 -44.02 98.80 -32.71
C ASN A 5 -44.81 98.23 -31.53
N THR A 6 -44.15 97.41 -30.71
CA THR A 6 -44.77 96.80 -29.53
C THR A 6 -44.13 97.28 -28.22
N ALA A 7 -42.94 97.87 -28.29
CA ALA A 7 -42.27 98.47 -27.16
C ALA A 7 -43.15 99.54 -26.46
N SER A 8 -43.33 99.37 -25.15
CA SER A 8 -44.05 100.32 -24.28
C SER A 8 -43.19 100.86 -23.13
N HIS A 9 -41.95 100.40 -23.00
CA HIS A 9 -41.00 100.86 -21.99
C HIS A 9 -39.56 100.69 -22.45
N ALA A 10 -38.66 101.47 -21.88
CA ALA A 10 -37.21 101.39 -22.06
C ALA A 10 -36.51 101.41 -20.71
N THR A 11 -35.37 100.74 -20.61
CA THR A 11 -34.52 100.74 -19.42
C THR A 11 -33.08 101.03 -19.81
N TYR A 12 -32.43 101.92 -19.06
CA TYR A 12 -31.05 102.33 -19.26
C TYR A 12 -30.28 102.32 -17.94
N THR A 13 -28.95 102.27 -18.03
CA THR A 13 -28.08 102.49 -16.87
C THR A 13 -27.39 103.84 -17.00
N GLY A 14 -27.53 104.68 -16.00
CA GLY A 14 -26.84 105.96 -15.89
C GLY A 14 -25.33 105.75 -15.72
N ASN A 15 -24.55 106.68 -16.29
CA ASN A 15 -23.09 106.68 -16.19
C ASN A 15 -22.55 107.93 -15.44
N GLY A 16 -23.44 108.70 -14.82
CA GLY A 16 -23.08 109.93 -14.09
C GLY A 16 -22.88 111.17 -14.97
N SER A 17 -22.90 111.09 -16.31
CA SER A 17 -22.73 112.25 -17.20
C SER A 17 -23.72 112.31 -18.37
N GLN A 18 -24.25 111.18 -18.84
CA GLN A 18 -25.23 111.13 -19.92
C GLN A 18 -26.57 111.70 -19.46
N GLN A 19 -27.04 112.71 -20.19
CA GLN A 19 -28.33 113.35 -19.92
C GLN A 19 -29.41 112.95 -20.92
N ILE A 20 -29.03 112.58 -22.14
CA ILE A 20 -29.97 112.28 -23.23
C ILE A 20 -30.13 110.76 -23.35
N PHE A 21 -31.37 110.31 -23.29
CA PHE A 21 -31.77 108.92 -23.43
C PHE A 21 -32.88 108.82 -24.48
N ASP A 22 -32.76 107.86 -25.39
CA ASP A 22 -33.77 107.63 -26.41
C ASP A 22 -35.01 106.94 -25.80
N VAL A 23 -36.20 107.22 -26.33
CA VAL A 23 -37.44 106.58 -25.91
C VAL A 23 -37.67 105.35 -26.79
N LYS A 24 -36.82 104.33 -26.59
CA LYS A 24 -36.79 103.10 -27.38
C LYS A 24 -36.34 101.90 -26.56
N ASN A 25 -36.80 100.70 -26.91
CA ASN A 25 -36.32 99.44 -26.35
C ASN A 25 -35.57 98.65 -27.43
N GLY A 26 -34.24 98.54 -27.27
CA GLY A 26 -33.38 98.00 -28.32
C GLY A 26 -33.50 98.81 -29.62
N SER A 27 -33.96 98.16 -30.67
CA SER A 27 -34.19 98.78 -31.98
C SER A 27 -35.61 99.33 -32.18
N GLU A 28 -36.53 99.10 -31.23
CA GLU A 28 -37.92 99.53 -31.34
C GLU A 28 -38.15 100.88 -30.64
N GLY A 29 -38.54 101.88 -31.43
CA GLY A 29 -39.03 103.14 -30.91
C GLY A 29 -40.34 102.98 -30.12
N ILE A 30 -40.54 103.80 -29.10
CA ILE A 30 -41.79 103.81 -28.32
C ILE A 30 -42.58 105.05 -28.73
N TYR A 31 -43.68 104.86 -29.46
CA TYR A 31 -44.54 105.98 -29.85
C TYR A 31 -45.33 106.53 -28.66
N PHE A 32 -45.26 107.84 -28.42
CA PHE A 32 -46.10 108.56 -27.45
C PHE A 32 -46.67 109.83 -28.07
N ASP A 33 -47.92 110.15 -27.72
CA ASP A 33 -48.68 111.24 -28.37
C ASP A 33 -48.46 112.58 -27.65
N ALA A 34 -48.24 112.52 -26.35
CA ALA A 34 -47.90 113.67 -25.53
C ALA A 34 -46.77 113.33 -24.55
N ALA A 35 -45.94 114.32 -24.23
CA ALA A 35 -44.83 114.15 -23.29
C ALA A 35 -45.29 113.70 -21.89
N SER A 36 -46.52 114.05 -21.50
CA SER A 36 -47.13 113.62 -20.25
C SER A 36 -47.50 112.13 -20.21
N GLU A 37 -47.47 111.43 -21.34
CA GLU A 37 -47.68 109.98 -21.39
C GLU A 37 -46.44 109.20 -20.94
N LEU A 38 -45.28 109.86 -20.80
CA LEU A 38 -44.06 109.21 -20.35
C LEU A 38 -43.88 109.34 -18.84
N TYR A 39 -43.80 108.19 -18.19
CA TYR A 39 -43.53 108.04 -16.78
C TYR A 39 -42.09 107.58 -16.58
N VAL A 40 -41.27 108.41 -15.95
CA VAL A 40 -39.84 108.13 -15.76
C VAL A 40 -39.55 107.87 -14.29
N THR A 41 -38.89 106.76 -14.01
CA THR A 41 -38.36 106.45 -12.69
C THR A 41 -36.86 106.25 -12.76
N VAL A 42 -36.17 106.62 -11.68
CA VAL A 42 -34.75 106.33 -11.50
C VAL A 42 -34.61 105.52 -10.23
N ARG A 43 -33.94 104.38 -10.34
CA ARG A 43 -33.60 103.49 -9.23
C ARG A 43 -32.11 103.59 -8.93
N VAL A 44 -31.78 103.75 -7.66
CA VAL A 44 -30.43 103.59 -7.13
C VAL A 44 -30.55 102.58 -6.01
N ASP A 45 -29.82 101.46 -6.13
CA ASP A 45 -29.98 100.28 -5.27
C ASP A 45 -31.46 99.88 -5.17
N ASP A 46 -32.02 99.73 -3.97
CA ASP A 46 -33.42 99.33 -3.76
C ASP A 46 -34.41 100.50 -3.73
N THR A 47 -33.95 101.75 -3.92
CA THR A 47 -34.82 102.92 -3.85
C THR A 47 -35.23 103.40 -5.24
N VAL A 48 -36.53 103.32 -5.54
CA VAL A 48 -37.13 103.82 -6.78
C VAL A 48 -37.73 105.21 -6.57
N THR A 49 -37.27 106.20 -7.34
CA THR A 49 -37.79 107.57 -7.28
C THR A 49 -38.43 107.97 -8.60
N VAL A 50 -39.67 108.45 -8.55
CA VAL A 50 -40.38 109.01 -9.71
C VAL A 50 -39.81 110.38 -10.04
N LYS A 51 -39.56 110.63 -11.33
CA LYS A 51 -39.07 111.91 -11.81
C LYS A 51 -40.21 112.65 -12.51
N SER A 52 -40.30 113.94 -12.25
CA SER A 52 -41.33 114.82 -12.82
C SER A 52 -40.82 115.59 -14.03
N ILE A 53 -41.60 115.59 -15.10
CA ILE A 53 -41.34 116.36 -16.33
C ILE A 53 -41.23 117.87 -16.03
N GLY A 54 -40.33 118.56 -16.72
CA GLY A 54 -40.04 119.99 -16.57
C GLY A 54 -39.15 120.34 -15.37
N THR A 55 -39.15 119.52 -14.32
CA THR A 55 -38.29 119.70 -13.13
C THR A 55 -37.04 118.81 -13.16
N HIS A 56 -37.19 117.57 -13.61
CA HIS A 56 -36.10 116.57 -13.60
C HIS A 56 -35.64 116.18 -15.00
N TYR A 57 -36.55 116.20 -15.97
CA TYR A 57 -36.25 115.94 -17.37
C TYR A 57 -37.20 116.70 -18.29
N THR A 58 -36.77 116.90 -19.54
CA THR A 58 -37.59 117.38 -20.65
C THR A 58 -37.77 116.26 -21.67
N VAL A 59 -38.87 116.31 -22.43
CA VAL A 59 -39.21 115.32 -23.47
C VAL A 59 -39.25 115.99 -24.82
N ALA A 60 -38.69 115.34 -25.83
CA ALA A 60 -38.82 115.72 -27.24
C ALA A 60 -39.31 114.54 -28.08
N GLY A 61 -39.94 114.81 -29.22
CA GLY A 61 -40.40 113.79 -30.17
C GLY A 61 -41.81 113.23 -29.90
N ALA A 62 -42.67 113.98 -29.19
CA ALA A 62 -44.09 113.63 -29.08
C ALA A 62 -44.76 113.58 -30.47
N GLY A 63 -45.63 112.60 -30.67
CA GLY A 63 -46.23 112.28 -31.97
C GLY A 63 -45.32 111.47 -32.89
N THR A 64 -44.20 110.92 -32.38
CA THR A 64 -43.26 110.05 -33.13
C THR A 64 -42.79 108.89 -32.25
N ASP A 65 -42.14 107.89 -32.84
CA ASP A 65 -41.49 106.77 -32.16
C ASP A 65 -39.98 106.98 -31.94
N THR A 66 -39.44 108.16 -32.24
CA THR A 66 -38.01 108.50 -32.11
C THR A 66 -37.74 109.53 -31.02
N GLY A 67 -38.58 109.57 -29.99
CA GLY A 67 -38.48 110.56 -28.93
C GLY A 67 -37.24 110.40 -28.04
N THR A 68 -36.95 111.45 -27.27
CA THR A 68 -35.82 111.49 -26.33
C THR A 68 -36.25 112.10 -25.00
N ILE A 69 -35.74 111.54 -23.90
CA ILE A 69 -35.71 112.14 -22.58
C ILE A 69 -34.36 112.83 -22.38
N THR A 70 -34.37 114.10 -21.97
CA THR A 70 -33.17 114.81 -21.55
C THR A 70 -33.27 115.18 -20.08
N PHE A 71 -32.42 114.62 -19.24
CA PHE A 71 -32.34 114.96 -17.83
C PHE A 71 -31.65 116.31 -17.60
N LEU A 72 -32.20 117.11 -16.69
CA LEU A 72 -31.59 118.37 -16.25
C LEU A 72 -30.32 118.12 -15.41
N THR A 73 -30.29 117.01 -14.67
CA THR A 73 -29.11 116.50 -13.95
C THR A 73 -28.90 115.04 -14.33
N ALA A 74 -27.71 114.68 -14.82
CA ALA A 74 -27.41 113.32 -15.27
C ALA A 74 -27.69 112.29 -14.15
N PRO A 75 -28.37 111.16 -14.43
CA PRO A 75 -28.51 110.06 -13.49
C PRO A 75 -27.14 109.52 -13.05
N ALA A 76 -27.01 109.21 -11.76
CA ALA A 76 -25.75 108.72 -11.18
C ALA A 76 -25.27 107.42 -11.85
N SER A 77 -23.96 107.14 -11.76
CA SER A 77 -23.40 105.90 -12.31
C SER A 77 -24.01 104.68 -11.64
N GLY A 78 -24.48 103.72 -12.44
CA GLY A 78 -25.14 102.51 -11.94
C GLY A 78 -26.63 102.68 -11.62
N ALA A 79 -27.18 103.90 -11.70
CA ALA A 79 -28.61 104.13 -11.52
C ALA A 79 -29.39 103.56 -12.71
N GLU A 80 -30.46 102.81 -12.46
CA GLU A 80 -31.35 102.35 -13.52
C GLU A 80 -32.38 103.44 -13.83
N VAL A 81 -32.48 103.82 -15.11
CA VAL A 81 -33.48 104.76 -15.61
C VAL A 81 -34.51 103.97 -16.39
N ARG A 82 -35.75 103.97 -15.91
CA ARG A 82 -36.87 103.35 -16.60
C ARG A 82 -37.81 104.41 -17.15
N ILE A 83 -38.14 104.29 -18.43
CA ILE A 83 -39.05 105.18 -19.15
C ILE A 83 -40.22 104.33 -19.61
N GLU A 84 -41.42 104.64 -19.16
CA GLU A 84 -42.63 103.90 -19.50
C GLU A 84 -43.64 104.78 -20.21
N ARG A 85 -44.32 104.23 -21.21
CA ARG A 85 -45.54 104.83 -21.73
C ARG A 85 -46.73 104.44 -20.86
N ARG A 86 -47.58 105.44 -20.59
CA ARG A 86 -48.89 105.34 -19.94
C ARG A 86 -49.90 106.12 -20.75
N THR A 87 -50.60 105.41 -21.63
CA THR A 87 -51.61 106.00 -22.50
C THR A 87 -52.87 106.33 -21.70
N PRO A 88 -53.40 107.58 -21.79
CA PRO A 88 -54.64 107.93 -21.10
C PRO A 88 -55.81 107.09 -21.62
N LEU A 89 -56.52 106.39 -20.73
CA LEU A 89 -57.64 105.50 -21.10
C LEU A 89 -58.97 106.23 -21.40
N THR A 90 -58.88 107.48 -21.87
CA THR A 90 -60.04 108.33 -22.19
C THR A 90 -60.18 108.51 -23.69
N GLN A 91 -61.39 108.35 -24.24
CA GLN A 91 -61.69 108.66 -25.65
C GLN A 91 -62.37 110.01 -25.75
N THR A 92 -61.73 110.98 -26.43
CA THR A 92 -62.26 112.34 -26.60
C THR A 92 -62.91 112.57 -27.97
N LEU A 93 -62.72 111.66 -28.93
CA LEU A 93 -63.37 111.75 -30.24
C LEU A 93 -64.84 111.32 -30.16
N ASN A 94 -65.74 112.25 -30.48
CA ASN A 94 -67.18 112.01 -30.60
C ASN A 94 -67.59 111.99 -32.08
N LEU A 95 -68.06 110.85 -32.59
CA LEU A 95 -68.59 110.73 -33.94
C LEU A 95 -70.08 111.06 -33.94
N THR A 96 -70.51 112.01 -34.77
CA THR A 96 -71.93 112.38 -34.93
C THR A 96 -72.55 111.66 -36.11
N SER A 97 -73.81 111.23 -35.96
CA SER A 97 -74.51 110.48 -37.02
C SER A 97 -74.69 111.33 -38.28
N GLY A 98 -74.26 110.79 -39.43
CA GLY A 98 -74.31 111.47 -40.74
C GLY A 98 -73.20 112.51 -40.99
N GLY A 99 -72.27 112.69 -40.05
CA GLY A 99 -71.12 113.58 -40.22
C GLY A 99 -70.05 113.04 -41.19
N ALA A 100 -69.20 113.93 -41.70
CA ALA A 100 -68.09 113.55 -42.56
C ALA A 100 -67.12 112.63 -41.80
N PHE A 101 -66.88 111.43 -42.34
CA PHE A 101 -65.94 110.47 -41.77
C PHE A 101 -64.50 110.88 -42.10
N ASN A 102 -63.73 111.28 -41.08
CA ASN A 102 -62.30 111.52 -41.24
C ASN A 102 -61.51 110.28 -40.79
N PRO A 103 -61.01 109.45 -41.73
CA PRO A 103 -60.30 108.23 -41.39
C PRO A 103 -59.04 108.48 -40.56
N ALA A 104 -58.37 109.62 -40.70
CA ALA A 104 -57.16 109.93 -39.94
C ALA A 104 -57.43 110.11 -38.43
N ASN A 105 -58.56 110.72 -38.07
CA ASN A 105 -58.95 110.89 -36.67
C ASN A 105 -59.38 109.56 -36.03
N VAL A 106 -60.07 108.71 -36.80
CA VAL A 106 -60.50 107.39 -36.32
C VAL A 106 -59.30 106.46 -36.15
N GLU A 107 -58.37 106.45 -37.10
CA GLU A 107 -57.12 105.70 -36.99
C GLU A 107 -56.30 106.15 -35.77
N GLY A 108 -56.20 107.46 -35.50
CA GLY A 108 -55.51 107.96 -34.30
C GLY A 108 -56.13 107.48 -32.98
N VAL A 109 -57.44 107.27 -32.93
CA VAL A 109 -58.11 106.67 -31.76
C VAL A 109 -57.86 105.17 -31.69
N PHE A 110 -57.88 104.44 -32.80
CA PHE A 110 -57.51 103.02 -32.81
C PHE A 110 -56.06 102.81 -32.39
N ASP A 111 -55.12 103.61 -32.91
CA ASP A 111 -53.73 103.64 -32.47
C ASP A 111 -53.63 103.87 -30.95
N LYS A 112 -54.40 104.82 -30.40
CA LYS A 112 -54.45 105.07 -28.96
C LYS A 112 -54.96 103.87 -28.17
N VAL A 113 -56.00 103.18 -28.65
CA VAL A 113 -56.53 101.97 -28.01
C VAL A 113 -55.53 100.82 -28.06
N ILE A 114 -54.88 100.58 -29.20
CA ILE A 114 -53.83 99.55 -29.33
C ILE A 114 -52.67 99.87 -28.38
N ARG A 115 -52.26 101.13 -28.30
CA ARG A 115 -51.24 101.60 -27.35
C ARG A 115 -51.62 101.37 -25.89
N ALA A 116 -52.86 101.67 -25.52
CA ALA A 116 -53.38 101.38 -24.18
C ALA A 116 -53.41 99.86 -23.88
N LEU A 117 -53.78 99.04 -24.87
CA LEU A 117 -53.76 97.58 -24.74
C LEU A 117 -52.34 97.02 -24.64
N GLN A 118 -51.35 97.58 -25.35
CA GLN A 118 -49.94 97.22 -25.18
C GLN A 118 -49.45 97.58 -23.76
N ASP A 119 -49.84 98.74 -23.23
CA ASP A 119 -49.51 99.17 -21.86
C ASP A 119 -50.16 98.23 -20.82
N GLN A 120 -51.41 97.81 -21.07
CA GLN A 120 -52.15 96.88 -20.19
C GLN A 120 -51.68 95.43 -20.33
N SER A 121 -51.35 94.96 -21.53
CA SER A 121 -50.77 93.63 -21.77
C SER A 121 -49.43 93.52 -21.06
N ARG A 122 -48.65 94.58 -20.92
CA ARG A 122 -47.48 94.57 -20.03
C ARG A 122 -47.86 94.32 -18.57
N GLY A 123 -48.96 94.93 -18.10
CA GLY A 123 -49.47 94.71 -16.74
C GLY A 123 -50.02 93.30 -16.48
N VAL A 124 -50.52 92.61 -17.52
CA VAL A 124 -51.11 91.25 -17.40
C VAL A 124 -50.13 90.15 -17.81
N SER A 125 -49.33 90.35 -18.84
CA SER A 125 -48.24 89.46 -19.29
C SER A 125 -46.96 89.62 -18.46
N GLY A 126 -46.90 90.62 -17.58
CA GLY A 126 -45.81 90.84 -16.62
C GLY A 126 -45.68 89.75 -15.53
N GLY A 127 -46.65 88.82 -15.44
CA GLY A 127 -46.58 87.63 -14.57
C GLY A 127 -45.74 86.47 -15.11
N GLN A 128 -44.95 86.69 -16.16
CA GLN A 128 -44.09 85.67 -16.78
C GLN A 128 -42.70 86.25 -17.10
N ALA A 129 -42.04 86.87 -16.11
CA ALA A 129 -40.60 87.06 -16.14
C ALA A 129 -40.05 87.02 -14.72
N SER A 130 -39.21 86.02 -14.46
CA SER A 130 -38.49 85.81 -13.20
C SER A 130 -37.92 87.12 -12.65
N GLY A 131 -38.21 87.43 -11.39
CA GLY A 131 -37.52 88.49 -10.63
C GLY A 131 -38.12 89.90 -10.68
N THR A 132 -39.38 90.07 -11.08
CA THR A 132 -40.05 91.39 -10.98
C THR A 132 -41.20 91.33 -9.98
N TYR A 133 -40.98 91.88 -8.78
CA TYR A 133 -41.99 92.03 -7.73
C TYR A 133 -43.23 92.78 -8.25
N ASP A 134 -44.41 92.16 -8.15
CA ASP A 134 -45.73 92.77 -8.41
C ASP A 134 -46.46 93.20 -7.13
N GLY A 135 -45.90 92.90 -5.95
CA GLY A 135 -46.41 93.36 -4.66
C GLY A 135 -47.47 92.49 -4.00
N ASP A 136 -47.64 91.22 -4.41
CA ASP A 136 -48.46 90.23 -3.69
C ASP A 136 -47.58 89.28 -2.84
N PRO A 137 -48.06 88.72 -1.70
CA PRO A 137 -47.20 88.12 -0.67
C PRO A 137 -46.87 86.63 -0.84
N LEU A 138 -46.97 86.03 -2.04
CA LEU A 138 -46.58 84.64 -2.27
C LEU A 138 -45.98 84.47 -3.67
N THR A 139 -44.71 84.07 -3.76
CA THR A 139 -44.00 83.86 -5.02
C THR A 139 -44.02 82.35 -5.38
N LYS A 140 -44.22 82.03 -6.66
CA LYS A 140 -44.05 80.65 -7.14
C LYS A 140 -42.59 80.41 -7.44
N THR A 141 -42.06 79.28 -6.98
CA THR A 141 -40.73 78.82 -7.37
C THR A 141 -40.62 78.67 -8.89
N ALA A 142 -39.41 78.85 -9.41
CA ALA A 142 -39.12 78.72 -10.84
C ALA A 142 -39.55 77.33 -11.35
N GLY A 143 -40.60 77.29 -12.18
CA GLY A 143 -41.22 76.05 -12.68
C GLY A 143 -42.73 75.96 -12.39
N GLY A 144 -43.26 76.76 -11.46
CA GLY A 144 -44.70 76.94 -11.24
C GLY A 144 -45.40 75.80 -10.48
N THR A 145 -44.66 74.77 -10.07
CA THR A 145 -45.19 73.57 -9.39
C THR A 145 -45.22 73.69 -7.87
N ALA A 146 -44.50 74.65 -7.27
CA ALA A 146 -44.48 74.86 -5.82
C ALA A 146 -44.43 76.35 -5.45
N TRP A 147 -44.95 76.69 -4.28
CA TRP A 147 -44.85 78.04 -3.68
C TRP A 147 -43.59 78.12 -2.83
N ASP A 148 -42.80 79.19 -2.95
CA ASP A 148 -41.75 79.46 -1.95
C ASP A 148 -42.38 80.18 -0.75
N GLY A 149 -41.97 79.77 0.44
CA GLY A 149 -42.46 80.37 1.68
C GLY A 149 -41.78 81.69 2.03
N GLU A 150 -40.82 82.15 1.22
CA GLU A 150 -40.00 83.35 1.46
C GLU A 150 -39.46 83.44 2.91
N ASP A 151 -39.01 82.30 3.45
CA ASP A 151 -38.53 82.13 4.84
C ASP A 151 -39.56 82.47 5.94
N LEU A 152 -40.86 82.55 5.61
CA LEU A 152 -41.95 82.77 6.56
C LEU A 152 -42.60 81.44 7.00
N PRO A 153 -43.14 81.38 8.23
CA PRO A 153 -43.80 80.18 8.73
C PRO A 153 -45.14 79.92 8.03
N ALA A 154 -45.31 78.69 7.54
CA ALA A 154 -46.58 78.18 7.05
C ALA A 154 -47.58 78.01 8.22
N GLN A 155 -48.77 78.64 8.15
CA GLN A 155 -49.82 78.54 9.17
C GLN A 155 -51.20 78.26 8.54
N GLY A 156 -52.04 77.48 9.23
CA GLY A 156 -53.43 77.21 8.83
C GLY A 156 -53.62 76.05 7.83
N PHE A 157 -52.59 75.25 7.58
CA PHE A 157 -52.67 74.03 6.76
C PHE A 157 -53.25 72.85 7.58
N ALA A 158 -53.91 71.91 6.90
CA ALA A 158 -54.38 70.65 7.52
C ALA A 158 -53.19 69.72 7.82
N ASP A 159 -53.38 68.76 8.72
CA ASP A 159 -52.35 67.75 9.03
C ASP A 159 -52.02 66.93 7.77
N GLY A 160 -50.73 66.67 7.53
CA GLY A 160 -50.31 65.96 6.33
C GLY A 160 -50.70 64.48 6.33
N GLU A 161 -51.59 64.08 5.43
CA GLU A 161 -52.04 62.69 5.24
C GLU A 161 -51.67 62.14 3.85
N ASN A 162 -51.52 62.99 2.83
CA ASN A 162 -51.14 62.60 1.47
C ASN A 162 -49.68 62.97 1.16
N ASP A 163 -49.12 62.34 0.12
CA ASP A 163 -47.72 62.48 -0.28
C ASP A 163 -47.29 63.93 -0.61
N ASP A 164 -48.24 64.81 -0.95
CA ASP A 164 -47.98 66.21 -1.33
C ASP A 164 -48.37 67.23 -0.24
N ASP A 165 -48.76 66.78 0.96
CA ASP A 165 -49.14 67.67 2.06
C ASP A 165 -47.93 68.21 2.84
N LEU A 166 -48.06 69.41 3.41
CA LEU A 166 -47.06 69.98 4.32
C LEU A 166 -47.17 69.32 5.71
N VAL A 167 -46.08 68.68 6.15
CA VAL A 167 -45.99 68.07 7.48
C VAL A 167 -45.54 69.10 8.53
N THR A 168 -46.16 69.11 9.70
CA THR A 168 -45.79 70.06 10.78
C THR A 168 -44.55 69.60 11.54
N VAL A 169 -43.81 70.57 12.13
CA VAL A 169 -42.66 70.27 13.01
C VAL A 169 -43.06 69.35 14.19
N GLY A 170 -44.31 69.43 14.66
CA GLY A 170 -44.85 68.51 15.66
C GLY A 170 -44.88 67.06 15.19
N GLN A 171 -45.40 66.81 13.99
CA GLN A 171 -45.46 65.47 13.39
C GLN A 171 -44.06 64.88 13.10
N VAL A 172 -43.11 65.71 12.66
CA VAL A 172 -41.71 65.29 12.49
C VAL A 172 -41.08 64.95 13.84
N ASN A 173 -41.34 65.75 14.87
CA ASN A 173 -40.82 65.50 16.21
C ASN A 173 -41.44 64.25 16.84
N ASP A 174 -42.69 63.91 16.55
CA ASP A 174 -43.31 62.66 17.01
C ASP A 174 -42.70 61.42 16.30
N LEU A 175 -42.39 61.53 15.01
CA LEU A 175 -41.65 60.49 14.27
C LEU A 175 -40.21 60.33 14.80
N LEU A 176 -39.53 61.45 15.10
CA LEU A 176 -38.18 61.47 15.67
C LEU A 176 -38.16 61.02 17.13
N ALA A 177 -39.19 61.33 17.93
CA ALA A 177 -39.34 60.85 19.29
C ALA A 177 -39.65 59.34 19.31
N GLY A 178 -40.39 58.84 18.32
CA GLY A 178 -40.55 57.40 18.06
C GLY A 178 -39.22 56.71 17.68
N ASN A 179 -38.35 57.40 16.95
CA ASN A 179 -37.05 56.87 16.51
C ASN A 179 -35.88 57.08 17.48
N ALA A 180 -35.97 58.01 18.42
CA ALA A 180 -34.99 58.16 19.51
C ALA A 180 -34.97 56.93 20.44
N GLY A 181 -35.97 56.05 20.34
CA GLY A 181 -36.04 54.77 21.05
C GLY A 181 -35.54 53.54 20.26
N ASN A 182 -35.24 53.63 18.96
CA ASN A 182 -34.92 52.44 18.14
C ASN A 182 -33.81 52.66 17.10
N GLY A 183 -32.56 52.51 17.54
CA GLY A 183 -31.61 51.50 17.02
C GLY A 183 -31.07 51.55 15.59
N LEU A 184 -31.56 52.40 14.68
CA LEU A 184 -31.16 52.31 13.27
C LEU A 184 -29.66 52.59 13.02
N PHE A 185 -29.01 53.39 13.86
CA PHE A 185 -27.57 53.64 13.79
C PHE A 185 -26.71 52.72 14.68
N ALA A 186 -27.30 52.04 15.67
CA ALA A 186 -26.58 51.14 16.58
C ALA A 186 -26.32 49.75 15.98
N LEU A 187 -27.19 49.29 15.08
CA LEU A 187 -27.07 48.00 14.39
C LEU A 187 -25.80 47.87 13.53
N SER A 188 -25.26 48.97 13.00
CA SER A 188 -24.02 48.94 12.20
C SER A 188 -22.77 48.69 13.06
N SER A 189 -22.67 49.36 14.21
CA SER A 189 -21.54 49.21 15.13
C SER A 189 -21.52 47.86 15.85
N GLU A 190 -22.69 47.30 16.16
CA GLU A 190 -22.79 45.98 16.79
C GLU A 190 -22.43 44.87 15.78
N LEU A 191 -22.87 45.00 14.53
CA LEU A 191 -22.50 44.08 13.46
C LEU A 191 -21.00 44.10 13.15
N ASP A 192 -20.39 45.30 13.10
CA ASP A 192 -18.95 45.44 12.89
C ASP A 192 -18.12 44.83 14.03
N ALA A 193 -18.58 44.97 15.28
CA ALA A 193 -17.94 44.36 16.45
C ALA A 193 -18.07 42.83 16.47
N GLU A 194 -19.21 42.29 16.06
CA GLU A 194 -19.45 40.85 15.99
C GLU A 194 -18.64 40.21 14.85
N VAL A 195 -18.57 40.85 13.68
CA VAL A 195 -17.72 40.43 12.55
C VAL A 195 -16.24 40.47 12.91
N ALA A 196 -15.78 41.51 13.62
CA ALA A 196 -14.40 41.59 14.10
C ALA A 196 -14.07 40.45 15.09
N THR A 197 -14.99 40.14 15.99
CA THR A 197 -14.85 39.05 16.97
C THR A 197 -14.83 37.68 16.27
N LEU A 198 -15.72 37.47 15.29
CA LEU A 198 -15.75 36.25 14.49
C LEU A 198 -14.46 36.05 13.70
N ASN A 199 -13.95 37.10 13.06
CA ASN A 199 -12.68 37.05 12.32
C ASN A 199 -11.49 36.78 13.23
N ALA A 200 -11.45 37.36 14.43
CA ALA A 200 -10.41 37.07 15.42
C ALA A 200 -10.46 35.61 15.88
N ASN A 201 -11.65 35.07 16.14
CA ASN A 201 -11.85 33.68 16.54
C ASN A 201 -11.47 32.70 15.42
N ILE A 202 -11.85 32.99 14.17
CA ILE A 202 -11.47 32.18 13.00
C ILE A 202 -9.96 32.20 12.82
N THR A 203 -9.33 33.39 12.89
CA THR A 203 -7.88 33.53 12.75
C THR A 203 -7.14 32.76 13.84
N ALA A 204 -7.60 32.86 15.09
CA ALA A 204 -7.03 32.11 16.21
C ALA A 204 -7.23 30.59 16.06
N ALA A 205 -8.40 30.14 15.62
CA ALA A 205 -8.70 28.73 15.39
C ALA A 205 -7.85 28.15 14.24
N VAL A 206 -7.68 28.91 13.15
CA VAL A 206 -6.81 28.53 12.03
C VAL A 206 -5.35 28.50 12.48
N ALA A 207 -4.87 29.52 13.20
CA ALA A 207 -3.50 29.53 13.73
C ALA A 207 -3.24 28.37 14.68
N ALA A 208 -4.19 28.04 15.57
CA ALA A 208 -4.11 26.89 16.46
C ALA A 208 -4.12 25.56 15.70
N HIS A 209 -4.91 25.45 14.62
CA HIS A 209 -4.97 24.26 13.77
C HIS A 209 -3.66 24.05 12.99
N VAL A 210 -3.07 25.12 12.43
CA VAL A 210 -1.82 25.03 11.65
C VAL A 210 -0.58 24.87 12.55
N ALA A 211 -0.65 25.27 13.83
CA ALA A 211 0.44 25.13 14.79
C ALA A 211 0.56 23.74 15.45
N LEU A 212 -0.36 22.81 15.16
CA LEU A 212 -0.22 21.41 15.57
C LEU A 212 0.85 20.74 14.71
N ASP A 213 1.76 19.96 15.32
CA ASP A 213 2.85 19.24 14.62
C ASP A 213 2.34 18.31 13.49
N ASP A 214 1.07 17.91 13.55
CA ASP A 214 0.25 17.48 12.41
C ASP A 214 -1.25 17.58 12.77
N PRO A 215 -2.04 18.47 12.15
CA PRO A 215 -3.47 18.60 12.43
C PRO A 215 -4.30 17.39 12.00
N HIS A 216 -3.71 16.40 11.34
CA HIS A 216 -4.40 15.21 10.85
C HIS A 216 -3.97 13.94 11.58
N THR A 217 -4.29 13.81 12.87
CA THR A 217 -4.18 12.51 13.58
C THR A 217 -5.03 11.39 12.94
N GLN A 218 -5.93 11.74 12.01
CA GLN A 218 -6.65 10.84 11.10
C GLN A 218 -5.80 10.27 9.93
N TYR A 219 -4.58 10.76 9.70
CA TYR A 219 -3.58 10.21 8.77
C TYR A 219 -2.44 9.45 9.47
N ALA A 220 -2.60 9.13 10.76
CA ALA A 220 -1.71 8.20 11.45
C ALA A 220 -1.66 6.81 10.80
N LEU A 221 -2.55 6.50 9.84
CA LEU A 221 -2.51 5.25 9.08
C LEU A 221 -1.13 4.99 8.45
N GLU A 222 -0.43 6.01 7.95
CA GLU A 222 0.92 5.80 7.38
C GLU A 222 1.93 5.43 8.47
N ALA A 223 1.95 6.17 9.59
CA ALA A 223 2.79 5.87 10.74
C ALA A 223 2.43 4.52 11.41
N ASP A 224 1.14 4.19 11.44
CA ASP A 224 0.62 2.97 12.01
C ASP A 224 0.94 1.78 11.10
N LEU A 225 0.71 1.86 9.79
CA LEU A 225 1.11 0.82 8.84
C LEU A 225 2.63 0.64 8.75
N ALA A 226 3.41 1.73 8.89
CA ALA A 226 4.87 1.68 8.90
C ALA A 226 5.47 1.20 10.24
N SER A 227 4.67 1.14 11.31
CA SER A 227 5.16 0.73 12.62
C SER A 227 5.63 -0.72 12.62
N THR A 228 6.91 -0.92 12.97
CA THR A 228 7.54 -2.25 13.14
C THR A 228 7.73 -2.65 14.60
N THR A 229 7.45 -1.74 15.53
CA THR A 229 7.71 -1.91 16.97
C THR A 229 6.45 -2.09 17.80
N ASP A 230 5.29 -1.59 17.34
CA ASP A 230 4.02 -1.73 18.05
C ASP A 230 3.23 -2.94 17.55
N ALA A 231 2.97 -3.91 18.44
CA ALA A 231 2.30 -5.16 18.12
C ALA A 231 0.83 -4.99 17.68
N ALA A 232 0.19 -3.85 18.00
CA ALA A 232 -1.18 -3.54 17.58
C ALA A 232 -1.24 -2.84 16.21
N LYS A 233 -0.09 -2.44 15.66
CA LYS A 233 0.02 -1.66 14.43
C LYS A 233 0.68 -2.47 13.30
N GLY A 234 1.06 -1.82 12.22
CA GLY A 234 1.78 -2.38 11.09
C GLY A 234 1.04 -3.53 10.44
N ALA A 235 1.71 -4.69 10.39
CA ALA A 235 1.15 -5.88 9.78
C ALA A 235 -0.03 -6.51 10.57
N ALA A 236 -0.32 -6.06 11.81
CA ALA A 236 -1.55 -6.42 12.51
C ALA A 236 -2.79 -5.73 11.93
N LEU A 237 -2.62 -4.56 11.31
CA LEU A 237 -3.69 -3.77 10.69
C LEU A 237 -4.03 -4.25 9.27
N VAL A 238 -3.10 -4.93 8.60
CA VAL A 238 -3.31 -5.51 7.26
C VAL A 238 -3.88 -6.92 7.40
N ARG A 239 -5.10 -7.15 6.90
CA ARG A 239 -5.80 -8.45 6.98
C ARG A 239 -6.14 -8.95 5.59
N MET A 240 -6.03 -10.27 5.40
CA MET A 240 -6.48 -10.94 4.18
C MET A 240 -7.73 -11.76 4.50
N MET A 241 -8.77 -11.60 3.69
CA MET A 241 -10.01 -12.38 3.75
C MET A 241 -10.02 -13.37 2.58
N PRO A 242 -10.14 -14.68 2.84
CA PRO A 242 -10.37 -15.67 1.78
C PRO A 242 -11.67 -15.35 1.03
N SER A 243 -11.71 -15.53 -0.29
CA SER A 243 -12.89 -15.27 -1.12
C SER A 243 -13.99 -16.34 -0.98
N GLU A 244 -13.75 -17.38 -0.18
CA GLU A 244 -14.65 -18.50 0.03
C GLU A 244 -15.75 -18.15 1.05
N THR A 245 -16.94 -18.74 0.88
CA THR A 245 -18.07 -18.55 1.80
C THR A 245 -17.67 -18.97 3.23
N GLY A 246 -17.79 -18.04 4.19
CA GLY A 246 -17.39 -18.25 5.58
C GLY A 246 -15.94 -17.86 5.90
N GLY A 247 -15.21 -17.29 4.96
CA GLY A 247 -13.85 -16.78 5.17
C GLY A 247 -13.78 -15.70 6.26
N VAL A 248 -12.93 -15.91 7.26
CA VAL A 248 -12.66 -14.92 8.32
C VAL A 248 -11.38 -14.16 7.99
N ALA A 249 -11.43 -12.82 8.04
CA ALA A 249 -10.25 -12.00 7.81
C ALA A 249 -9.17 -12.26 8.88
N LEU A 250 -7.98 -12.66 8.46
CA LEU A 250 -6.84 -12.89 9.36
C LEU A 250 -5.74 -11.84 9.13
N PRO A 251 -5.08 -11.36 10.20
CA PRO A 251 -3.90 -10.51 10.06
C PRO A 251 -2.84 -11.18 9.18
N ILE A 252 -2.19 -10.41 8.31
CA ILE A 252 -1.19 -10.93 7.37
C ILE A 252 0.01 -11.54 8.10
N THR A 253 0.33 -11.05 9.31
CA THR A 253 1.31 -11.66 10.21
C THR A 253 0.96 -13.10 10.58
N THR A 254 -0.30 -13.38 10.89
CA THR A 254 -0.79 -14.72 11.23
C THR A 254 -0.69 -15.65 10.03
N ILE A 255 -0.96 -15.13 8.83
CA ILE A 255 -0.88 -15.91 7.59
C ILE A 255 0.58 -16.24 7.28
N PHE A 256 1.47 -15.25 7.24
CA PHE A 256 2.88 -15.49 6.92
C PHE A 256 3.60 -16.33 7.97
N LYS A 257 3.29 -16.17 9.27
CA LYS A 257 3.84 -17.03 10.32
C LYS A 257 3.46 -18.50 10.17
N ARG A 258 2.36 -18.81 9.47
CA ARG A 258 1.88 -20.19 9.25
C ARG A 258 2.35 -20.82 7.94
N LEU A 259 2.87 -20.04 6.99
CA LEU A 259 3.25 -20.54 5.66
C LEU A 259 4.65 -21.18 5.66
N GLU A 260 5.70 -20.35 5.72
CA GLU A 260 7.09 -20.80 5.67
C GLU A 260 7.96 -19.83 6.48
N LEU A 261 8.86 -20.38 7.29
CA LEU A 261 9.86 -19.63 8.03
C LEU A 261 11.27 -19.99 7.52
N ALA A 262 12.15 -19.00 7.43
CA ALA A 262 13.54 -19.17 6.99
C ALA A 262 14.52 -18.55 8.00
N PRO A 263 15.76 -19.05 8.12
CA PRO A 263 16.73 -18.54 9.10
C PRO A 263 16.95 -17.03 9.05
N GLU A 264 16.89 -16.41 7.86
CA GLU A 264 17.15 -14.98 7.64
C GLU A 264 16.12 -14.09 8.35
N GLN A 265 14.89 -14.57 8.54
CA GLN A 265 13.85 -13.86 9.31
C GLN A 265 14.19 -13.77 10.81
N PHE A 266 15.17 -14.53 11.26
CA PHE A 266 15.67 -14.58 12.63
C PHE A 266 17.11 -14.05 12.74
N GLY A 267 17.60 -13.35 11.70
CA GLY A 267 18.91 -12.71 11.69
C GLY A 267 20.06 -13.58 11.17
N ALA A 268 19.78 -14.71 10.51
CA ALA A 268 20.83 -15.45 9.81
C ALA A 268 21.39 -14.63 8.64
N ALA A 269 22.70 -14.66 8.47
CA ALA A 269 23.37 -14.07 7.32
C ALA A 269 23.26 -14.96 6.08
N GLY A 270 23.34 -16.29 6.25
CA GLY A 270 23.23 -17.23 5.12
C GLY A 270 24.39 -17.13 4.11
N ASP A 271 25.56 -16.67 4.54
CA ASP A 271 26.75 -16.46 3.72
C ASP A 271 27.75 -17.64 3.79
N GLY A 272 27.38 -18.72 4.49
CA GLY A 272 28.18 -19.91 4.73
C GLY A 272 29.38 -19.71 5.67
N THR A 273 29.56 -18.52 6.24
CA THR A 273 30.73 -18.13 7.03
C THR A 273 30.35 -17.61 8.41
N THR A 274 29.39 -16.70 8.49
CA THR A 274 28.84 -16.13 9.72
C THR A 274 28.04 -17.19 10.47
N ASP A 275 28.26 -17.33 11.79
CA ASP A 275 27.54 -18.33 12.59
C ASP A 275 26.06 -17.96 12.74
N ASP A 276 25.21 -18.75 12.07
CA ASP A 276 23.76 -18.63 12.02
C ASP A 276 23.06 -19.45 13.12
N GLY A 277 23.81 -20.08 14.03
CA GLY A 277 23.26 -21.01 15.03
C GLY A 277 22.15 -20.41 15.92
N THR A 278 22.29 -19.15 16.34
CA THR A 278 21.24 -18.47 17.14
C THR A 278 19.97 -18.24 16.33
N ALA A 279 20.11 -17.77 15.08
CA ALA A 279 18.96 -17.56 14.19
C ALA A 279 18.23 -18.88 13.90
N PHE A 280 18.99 -19.97 13.72
CA PHE A 280 18.43 -21.31 13.52
C PHE A 280 17.67 -21.84 14.74
N THR A 281 18.17 -21.58 15.94
CA THR A 281 17.48 -21.95 17.20
C THR A 281 16.15 -21.20 17.34
N ASN A 282 16.16 -19.90 17.08
CA ASN A 282 14.96 -19.07 17.12
C ASN A 282 13.93 -19.49 16.05
N LEU A 283 14.41 -19.85 14.86
CA LEU A 283 13.59 -20.37 13.78
C LEU A 283 12.84 -21.65 14.19
N ILE A 284 13.53 -22.63 14.78
CA ILE A 284 12.91 -23.89 15.21
C ILE A 284 11.83 -23.62 16.27
N ALA A 285 12.13 -22.77 17.27
CA ALA A 285 11.16 -22.39 18.29
C ALA A 285 9.92 -21.70 17.69
N ALA A 286 10.13 -20.78 16.75
CA ALA A 286 9.03 -20.11 16.06
C ALA A 286 8.23 -21.07 15.16
N ALA A 287 8.88 -22.00 14.47
CA ALA A 287 8.23 -23.01 13.65
C ALA A 287 7.32 -23.91 14.52
N LYS A 288 7.78 -24.29 15.71
CA LYS A 288 6.97 -25.03 16.69
C LYS A 288 5.73 -24.27 17.12
N THR A 289 5.90 -23.01 17.56
CA THR A 289 4.77 -22.18 18.03
C THR A 289 3.75 -21.93 16.93
N ASN A 290 4.21 -21.68 15.70
CA ASN A 290 3.33 -21.29 14.60
C ASN A 290 2.87 -22.46 13.73
N LYS A 291 3.36 -23.68 13.97
CA LYS A 291 3.16 -24.88 13.13
C LYS A 291 3.56 -24.63 11.67
N ALA A 292 4.67 -23.92 11.49
CA ALA A 292 5.13 -23.46 10.18
C ALA A 292 6.10 -24.47 9.55
N ARG A 293 6.17 -24.46 8.22
CA ARG A 293 7.24 -25.14 7.49
C ARG A 293 8.54 -24.36 7.65
N ILE A 294 9.67 -25.05 7.64
CA ILE A 294 10.99 -24.44 7.62
C ILE A 294 11.54 -24.51 6.19
N LYS A 295 12.09 -23.41 5.70
CA LYS A 295 12.68 -23.33 4.36
C LYS A 295 14.13 -22.88 4.42
N LEU A 296 15.00 -23.73 3.91
CA LEU A 296 16.44 -23.51 3.79
C LEU A 296 16.74 -23.02 2.37
N ARG A 297 17.31 -21.81 2.26
CA ARG A 297 17.49 -21.13 0.97
C ARG A 297 18.94 -20.77 0.67
N ALA A 298 19.76 -20.61 1.70
CA ALA A 298 21.14 -20.16 1.62
C ALA A 298 22.12 -21.16 2.26
N ASP A 299 23.37 -20.76 2.41
CA ASP A 299 24.39 -21.56 3.06
C ASP A 299 24.53 -21.07 4.52
N TYR A 300 24.20 -21.91 5.50
CA TYR A 300 24.14 -21.54 6.91
C TYR A 300 25.28 -22.20 7.67
N ASN A 301 26.17 -21.41 8.27
CA ASN A 301 27.16 -21.94 9.18
C ASN A 301 26.52 -22.14 10.57
N ILE A 302 26.47 -23.38 11.05
CA ILE A 302 25.89 -23.76 12.34
C ILE A 302 27.02 -24.31 13.23
N ALA A 303 27.74 -23.41 13.89
CA ALA A 303 29.04 -23.74 14.49
C ALA A 303 28.93 -24.58 15.77
N SER A 304 27.92 -24.32 16.62
CA SER A 304 27.83 -24.96 17.95
C SER A 304 26.47 -25.55 18.32
N VAL A 305 25.44 -25.37 17.49
CA VAL A 305 24.06 -25.71 17.83
C VAL A 305 23.55 -26.86 16.95
N GLY A 306 22.62 -27.65 17.50
CA GLY A 306 21.82 -28.62 16.75
C GLY A 306 20.35 -28.33 16.93
N GLY A 307 19.54 -28.68 15.93
CA GLY A 307 18.09 -28.53 15.97
C GLY A 307 17.41 -29.74 16.57
N SER A 308 16.92 -29.64 17.80
CA SER A 308 16.02 -30.64 18.37
C SER A 308 14.59 -30.40 17.86
N ILE A 309 14.03 -31.40 17.20
CA ILE A 309 12.69 -31.39 16.64
C ILE A 309 11.82 -32.32 17.49
N ASP A 310 10.93 -31.73 18.28
CA ASP A 310 9.97 -32.40 19.16
C ASP A 310 8.51 -32.12 18.77
N PHE A 311 8.31 -31.72 17.50
CA PHE A 311 7.02 -31.36 16.93
C PHE A 311 6.98 -31.75 15.45
N PRO A 312 5.79 -31.98 14.85
CA PRO A 312 5.67 -32.25 13.42
C PRO A 312 6.13 -31.03 12.62
N VAL A 313 7.11 -31.21 11.73
CA VAL A 313 7.64 -30.13 10.90
C VAL A 313 8.00 -30.62 9.51
N HIS A 314 7.82 -29.74 8.52
CA HIS A 314 8.33 -29.96 7.17
C HIS A 314 9.47 -28.97 6.91
N ILE A 315 10.70 -29.48 6.85
CA ILE A 315 11.92 -28.74 6.55
C ILE A 315 12.26 -29.00 5.08
N ILE A 316 12.33 -27.94 4.27
CA ILE A 316 12.54 -28.04 2.83
C ILE A 316 13.61 -27.09 2.31
N GLY A 317 14.22 -27.47 1.20
CA GLY A 317 14.91 -26.55 0.31
C GLY A 317 16.41 -26.78 0.24
N PRO A 318 17.06 -26.24 -0.82
CA PRO A 318 18.42 -26.58 -1.21
C PRO A 318 19.49 -25.93 -0.34
N GLY A 319 19.12 -25.23 0.74
CA GLY A 319 20.08 -24.59 1.63
C GLY A 319 21.09 -25.59 2.22
N LYS A 320 22.33 -25.13 2.40
CA LYS A 320 23.44 -25.94 2.89
C LYS A 320 23.72 -25.62 4.35
N LEU A 321 23.60 -26.58 5.24
CA LEU A 321 24.08 -26.46 6.62
C LEU A 321 25.55 -26.85 6.66
N ILE A 322 26.39 -25.96 7.17
CA ILE A 322 27.84 -26.11 7.25
C ILE A 322 28.23 -26.17 8.73
N ARG A 323 29.09 -27.13 9.08
CA ARG A 323 29.58 -27.27 10.46
C ARG A 323 31.11 -27.23 10.45
N PRO A 324 31.71 -26.08 10.84
CA PRO A 324 33.15 -25.88 10.86
C PRO A 324 33.82 -26.39 12.14
N ASN A 325 33.07 -26.74 13.19
CA ASN A 325 33.63 -27.16 14.46
C ASN A 325 33.22 -28.60 14.81
N ASN A 326 34.10 -29.29 15.55
CA ASN A 326 33.81 -30.64 16.02
C ASN A 326 32.79 -30.63 17.17
N THR A 327 31.49 -30.66 16.86
CA THR A 327 30.46 -30.87 17.88
C THR A 327 29.80 -32.24 17.70
N ALA A 328 29.64 -32.93 18.83
CA ALA A 328 29.00 -34.24 18.95
C ALA A 328 27.49 -34.26 18.65
N ILE A 329 26.96 -33.16 18.14
CA ILE A 329 25.54 -32.86 18.08
C ILE A 329 25.09 -33.03 16.63
N PRO A 330 23.96 -33.66 16.30
CA PRO A 330 23.48 -33.68 14.92
C PRO A 330 23.00 -32.31 14.44
N TYR A 331 22.80 -32.11 13.12
CA TYR A 331 22.11 -30.89 12.66
C TYR A 331 20.64 -30.94 13.03
N PHE A 332 20.01 -32.10 12.83
CA PHE A 332 18.64 -32.35 13.23
C PHE A 332 18.56 -33.60 14.11
N SER A 333 17.98 -33.45 15.28
CA SER A 333 17.61 -34.54 16.17
C SER A 333 16.09 -34.61 16.27
N PHE A 334 15.49 -35.60 15.63
CA PHE A 334 14.07 -35.90 15.73
C PHE A 334 13.84 -36.74 16.98
N ILE A 335 13.04 -36.21 17.90
CA ILE A 335 12.76 -36.80 19.21
C ILE A 335 11.25 -36.90 19.45
N ALA A 336 10.84 -37.38 20.63
CA ALA A 336 9.43 -37.61 20.93
C ALA A 336 8.57 -36.37 20.62
N GLY A 337 7.47 -36.57 19.88
CA GLY A 337 6.58 -35.50 19.42
C GLY A 337 6.76 -35.10 17.95
N CYS A 338 7.79 -35.59 17.25
CA CYS A 338 8.07 -35.24 15.86
C CYS A 338 7.32 -36.04 14.78
N ASP A 339 6.23 -36.73 15.13
CA ASP A 339 5.52 -37.62 14.22
C ASP A 339 5.16 -36.95 12.88
N GLY A 340 5.40 -37.65 11.77
CA GLY A 340 5.13 -37.16 10.41
C GLY A 340 6.06 -36.05 9.93
N SER A 341 7.18 -35.81 10.62
CA SER A 341 8.14 -34.80 10.16
C SER A 341 8.85 -35.21 8.87
N ILE A 342 9.12 -34.23 8.02
CA ILE A 342 9.76 -34.43 6.72
C ILE A 342 10.93 -33.46 6.62
N LEU A 343 12.11 -33.99 6.26
CA LEU A 343 13.29 -33.23 5.88
C LEU A 343 13.63 -33.55 4.43
N GLU A 344 13.52 -32.56 3.55
CA GLU A 344 13.65 -32.76 2.11
C GLU A 344 14.58 -31.74 1.45
N GLY A 345 15.50 -32.23 0.61
CA GLY A 345 16.28 -31.41 -0.31
C GLY A 345 17.42 -30.61 0.33
N ALA A 346 17.67 -30.77 1.63
CA ALA A 346 18.72 -30.05 2.35
C ALA A 346 20.12 -30.60 2.01
N ARG A 347 21.14 -29.73 2.12
CA ARG A 347 22.55 -30.11 1.99
C ARG A 347 23.23 -30.00 3.36
N PHE A 348 24.06 -30.97 3.71
CA PHE A 348 24.82 -31.01 4.96
C PHE A 348 26.30 -31.14 4.62
N SER A 349 27.16 -30.34 5.25
CA SER A 349 28.59 -30.33 4.95
C SER A 349 29.42 -30.16 6.20
N TYR A 350 30.26 -31.17 6.45
CA TYR A 350 31.20 -31.19 7.57
C TYR A 350 32.57 -30.78 7.06
N THR A 351 33.07 -29.63 7.53
CA THR A 351 34.37 -29.09 7.11
C THR A 351 35.48 -29.36 8.14
N HIS A 352 35.16 -30.02 9.25
CA HIS A 352 36.12 -30.31 10.31
C HIS A 352 36.04 -31.75 10.82
N GLY A 353 37.21 -32.24 11.26
CA GLY A 353 37.43 -33.61 11.71
C GLY A 353 37.15 -33.86 13.17
N SER A 354 36.27 -34.82 13.47
CA SER A 354 36.38 -35.49 14.76
C SER A 354 37.58 -36.43 14.76
N THR A 355 38.56 -36.15 15.62
CA THR A 355 39.62 -37.10 15.97
C THR A 355 39.22 -37.96 17.17
N THR A 356 38.08 -37.70 17.81
CA THR A 356 37.67 -38.42 19.02
C THR A 356 36.87 -39.66 18.63
N VAL A 357 37.57 -40.79 18.55
CA VAL A 357 36.97 -42.12 18.44
C VAL A 357 35.96 -42.31 19.59
N GLY A 358 34.71 -42.68 19.27
CA GLY A 358 33.69 -43.04 20.26
C GLY A 358 32.52 -42.06 20.41
N VAL A 359 32.53 -40.90 19.76
CA VAL A 359 31.40 -39.97 19.79
C VAL A 359 30.59 -40.08 18.49
N LEU A 360 29.30 -40.41 18.60
CA LEU A 360 28.39 -40.65 17.47
C LEU A 360 27.98 -39.33 16.79
N HIS A 361 28.73 -38.92 15.77
CA HIS A 361 28.44 -37.71 15.00
C HIS A 361 27.52 -38.06 13.82
N SER A 362 26.36 -37.39 13.69
CA SER A 362 25.50 -37.58 12.53
C SER A 362 24.92 -36.31 11.93
N ALA A 363 24.53 -36.35 10.65
CA ALA A 363 23.82 -35.23 10.03
C ALA A 363 22.40 -35.15 10.58
N VAL A 364 21.70 -36.28 10.53
CA VAL A 364 20.34 -36.41 11.04
C VAL A 364 20.28 -37.61 11.97
N ARG A 365 19.58 -37.45 13.08
CA ARG A 365 19.32 -38.52 14.05
C ARG A 365 17.83 -38.56 14.35
N ILE A 366 17.23 -39.73 14.27
CA ILE A 366 15.85 -39.99 14.68
C ILE A 366 15.89 -40.91 15.89
N THR A 367 15.62 -40.33 17.07
CA THR A 367 15.67 -41.05 18.35
C THR A 367 14.29 -41.54 18.77
N ALA A 368 13.24 -40.85 18.30
CA ALA A 368 11.85 -41.23 18.50
C ALA A 368 11.00 -40.53 17.44
N GLY A 369 9.81 -41.07 17.18
CA GLY A 369 8.84 -40.52 16.25
C GLY A 369 8.35 -41.56 15.25
N ARG A 370 7.10 -41.39 14.80
CA ARG A 370 6.48 -42.23 13.76
C ARG A 370 6.44 -41.50 12.42
N GLY A 371 6.85 -42.17 11.35
CA GLY A 371 6.65 -41.64 9.99
C GLY A 371 7.58 -40.49 9.65
N VAL A 372 8.78 -40.45 10.23
CA VAL A 372 9.78 -39.41 9.95
C VAL A 372 10.49 -39.74 8.63
N VAL A 373 10.55 -38.76 7.73
CA VAL A 373 11.13 -38.91 6.39
C VAL A 373 12.33 -38.01 6.22
N VAL A 374 13.45 -38.57 5.72
CA VAL A 374 14.60 -37.81 5.22
C VAL A 374 14.81 -38.16 3.76
N ALA A 375 14.49 -37.21 2.88
CA ALA A 375 14.44 -37.45 1.44
C ALA A 375 15.30 -36.47 0.65
N ASN A 376 15.90 -36.94 -0.45
CA ASN A 376 16.56 -36.10 -1.45
C ASN A 376 17.64 -35.16 -0.87
N CYS A 377 18.23 -35.51 0.28
CA CYS A 377 19.25 -34.70 0.93
C CYS A 377 20.65 -35.09 0.42
N THR A 378 21.58 -34.13 0.44
CA THR A 378 23.00 -34.40 0.21
C THR A 378 23.76 -34.27 1.51
N ILE A 379 24.48 -35.30 1.92
CA ILE A 379 25.33 -35.30 3.10
C ILE A 379 26.77 -35.51 2.65
N ASP A 380 27.57 -34.48 2.83
CA ASP A 380 29.01 -34.52 2.67
C ASP A 380 29.68 -34.53 4.04
N GLY A 381 30.16 -35.70 4.44
CA GLY A 381 30.84 -35.90 5.71
C GLY A 381 32.27 -35.37 5.74
N GLY A 382 32.82 -34.86 4.63
CA GLY A 382 34.18 -34.31 4.56
C GLY A 382 35.29 -35.31 4.88
N GLY A 383 34.96 -36.61 4.87
CA GLY A 383 35.81 -37.69 5.34
C GLY A 383 35.97 -37.77 6.86
N LYS A 384 35.01 -37.21 7.60
CA LYS A 384 35.08 -36.99 9.05
C LYS A 384 33.80 -37.31 9.82
N LEU A 385 32.66 -37.41 9.13
CA LEU A 385 31.39 -37.72 9.75
C LEU A 385 31.34 -39.20 10.18
N TYR A 386 30.95 -39.49 11.42
CA TYR A 386 30.85 -40.87 11.90
C TYR A 386 29.70 -41.60 11.21
N ALA A 387 28.50 -41.02 11.20
CA ALA A 387 27.35 -41.56 10.50
C ALA A 387 26.57 -40.50 9.72
N GLY A 388 26.04 -40.82 8.55
CA GLY A 388 25.23 -39.86 7.78
C GLY A 388 23.86 -39.68 8.42
N LEU A 389 23.04 -40.72 8.31
CA LEU A 389 21.67 -40.79 8.80
C LEU A 389 21.55 -41.85 9.88
N ILE A 390 20.88 -41.51 10.98
CA ILE A 390 20.64 -42.44 12.08
C ILE A 390 19.13 -42.56 12.36
N SER A 391 18.66 -43.79 12.52
CA SER A 391 17.39 -44.11 13.18
C SER A 391 17.70 -45.02 14.37
N GLU A 392 17.35 -44.59 15.58
CA GLU A 392 17.73 -45.24 16.82
C GLU A 392 16.54 -45.40 17.78
N THR A 393 16.57 -46.49 18.54
CA THR A 393 15.57 -46.92 19.54
C THR A 393 14.29 -47.54 18.98
N THR A 394 13.56 -48.23 19.88
CA THR A 394 12.23 -48.80 19.61
C THR A 394 11.13 -47.77 19.42
N SER A 395 11.39 -46.50 19.74
CA SER A 395 10.46 -45.39 19.54
C SER A 395 10.59 -44.73 18.17
N ALA A 396 11.63 -45.03 17.40
CA ALA A 396 11.74 -44.66 16.00
C ALA A 396 11.04 -45.72 15.14
N VAL A 397 9.91 -45.35 14.54
CA VAL A 397 9.01 -46.28 13.86
C VAL A 397 8.59 -45.70 12.51
N ASP A 398 8.48 -46.54 11.48
CA ASP A 398 8.07 -46.09 10.14
C ASP A 398 8.98 -44.99 9.56
N THR A 399 10.29 -45.07 9.83
CA THR A 399 11.25 -44.08 9.35
C THR A 399 11.68 -44.37 7.91
N LEU A 400 11.75 -43.34 7.07
CA LEU A 400 12.11 -43.46 5.66
C LEU A 400 13.33 -42.62 5.31
N PHE A 401 14.37 -43.24 4.76
CA PHE A 401 15.52 -42.59 4.14
C PHE A 401 15.50 -42.86 2.63
N GLU A 402 15.20 -41.83 1.83
CA GLU A 402 14.97 -41.97 0.40
C GLU A 402 15.79 -41.00 -0.46
N GLY A 403 16.40 -41.48 -1.54
CA GLY A 403 16.95 -40.58 -2.58
C GLY A 403 18.12 -39.72 -2.11
N ASN A 404 18.72 -40.05 -0.95
CA ASN A 404 19.80 -39.25 -0.39
C ASN A 404 21.12 -39.57 -1.08
N THR A 405 22.00 -38.57 -1.18
CA THR A 405 23.39 -38.74 -1.60
C THR A 405 24.29 -38.56 -0.38
N ILE A 406 25.03 -39.59 0.01
CA ILE A 406 25.88 -39.60 1.21
C ILE A 406 27.31 -39.90 0.78
N ILE A 407 28.22 -38.97 1.04
CA ILE A 407 29.64 -39.08 0.68
C ILE A 407 30.52 -38.72 1.87
N GLY A 408 31.75 -39.22 1.89
CA GLY A 408 32.75 -38.80 2.89
C GLY A 408 32.40 -39.15 4.34
N VAL A 409 31.65 -40.23 4.56
CA VAL A 409 31.36 -40.77 5.90
C VAL A 409 32.43 -41.79 6.27
N VAL A 410 32.91 -41.73 7.53
CA VAL A 410 34.04 -42.51 8.04
C VAL A 410 33.62 -43.88 8.54
N ASN A 411 32.43 -44.00 9.14
CA ASN A 411 31.98 -45.25 9.75
C ASN A 411 30.69 -45.80 9.13
N ARG A 412 29.53 -45.17 9.32
CA ARG A 412 28.24 -45.74 8.85
C ARG A 412 27.43 -44.73 8.07
N ALA A 413 27.36 -44.81 6.75
CA ALA A 413 26.58 -43.84 5.99
C ALA A 413 25.10 -43.80 6.43
N ILE A 414 24.50 -44.97 6.65
CA ILE A 414 23.18 -45.10 7.28
C ILE A 414 23.27 -46.10 8.42
N TYR A 415 22.73 -45.72 9.59
CA TYR A 415 22.73 -46.54 10.78
C TYR A 415 21.31 -46.71 11.35
N GLY A 416 20.82 -47.94 11.40
CA GLY A 416 19.61 -48.30 12.14
C GLY A 416 19.99 -49.12 13.37
N TYR A 417 19.60 -48.73 14.58
CA TYR A 417 20.00 -49.49 15.77
C TYR A 417 19.07 -49.37 16.99
N LEU A 418 19.24 -50.25 17.98
CA LEU A 418 18.45 -50.30 19.23
C LEU A 418 16.93 -50.53 19.06
N GLY A 419 16.53 -51.37 18.12
CA GLY A 419 15.14 -51.83 18.03
C GLY A 419 14.22 -51.00 17.13
N THR A 420 14.79 -50.19 16.23
CA THR A 420 14.04 -49.46 15.20
C THR A 420 13.10 -50.39 14.45
N LYS A 421 11.86 -49.95 14.21
CA LYS A 421 10.83 -50.77 13.53
C LYS A 421 10.43 -50.16 12.20
N ARG A 422 10.37 -50.98 11.15
CA ARG A 422 9.94 -50.60 9.80
C ARG A 422 10.76 -49.45 9.23
N LEU A 423 12.07 -49.51 9.41
CA LEU A 423 13.02 -48.61 8.75
C LEU A 423 13.09 -48.95 7.26
N VAL A 424 12.84 -47.97 6.40
CA VAL A 424 12.97 -48.10 4.95
C VAL A 424 14.15 -47.25 4.47
N VAL A 425 15.10 -47.88 3.80
CA VAL A 425 16.27 -47.26 3.17
C VAL A 425 16.18 -47.55 1.68
N ARG A 426 15.76 -46.56 0.88
CA ARG A 426 15.53 -46.79 -0.55
C ARG A 426 16.14 -45.77 -1.47
N SER A 427 16.61 -46.21 -2.63
CA SER A 427 17.08 -45.33 -3.71
C SER A 427 18.19 -44.35 -3.29
N ASN A 428 18.97 -44.64 -2.25
CA ASN A 428 20.07 -43.78 -1.80
C ASN A 428 21.34 -44.07 -2.60
N ARG A 429 22.17 -43.05 -2.79
CA ARG A 429 23.54 -43.17 -3.29
C ARG A 429 24.52 -42.96 -2.14
N ILE A 430 25.33 -43.97 -1.85
CA ILE A 430 26.32 -43.96 -0.79
C ILE A 430 27.70 -44.14 -1.42
N ASP A 431 28.61 -43.22 -1.14
CA ASP A 431 30.00 -43.28 -1.55
C ASP A 431 30.91 -43.32 -0.31
N GLY A 432 31.43 -44.51 -0.05
CA GLY A 432 32.32 -44.81 1.07
C GLY A 432 33.79 -44.43 0.82
N GLY A 433 34.11 -43.82 -0.33
CA GLY A 433 35.46 -43.36 -0.69
C GLY A 433 36.00 -42.28 0.24
N VAL A 434 36.41 -42.66 1.44
CA VAL A 434 37.18 -41.81 2.36
C VAL A 434 38.65 -42.03 2.06
N GLY A 435 39.31 -40.99 1.53
CA GLY A 435 40.75 -41.03 1.26
C GLY A 435 41.57 -41.47 2.48
N GLY A 436 41.98 -42.74 2.50
CA GLY A 436 43.20 -43.23 3.15
C GLY A 436 43.18 -43.62 4.63
N VAL A 437 42.06 -43.62 5.38
CA VAL A 437 42.15 -43.84 6.87
C VAL A 437 41.05 -44.70 7.51
N ALA A 438 39.88 -44.89 6.92
CA ALA A 438 38.80 -45.62 7.60
C ALA A 438 38.99 -47.15 7.50
N THR A 439 39.33 -47.80 8.62
CA THR A 439 39.43 -49.27 8.70
C THR A 439 38.08 -49.97 8.81
N THR A 440 37.01 -49.24 9.14
CA THR A 440 35.64 -49.77 9.32
C THR A 440 34.64 -48.80 8.72
N ASN A 441 34.30 -48.97 7.43
CA ASN A 441 33.29 -48.16 6.74
C ASN A 441 32.18 -49.05 6.18
N TYR A 442 30.94 -48.71 6.52
CA TYR A 442 29.70 -49.40 6.21
C TYR A 442 28.78 -48.50 5.37
N GLY A 443 28.13 -49.07 4.36
CA GLY A 443 27.08 -48.37 3.61
C GLY A 443 25.81 -48.25 4.45
N VAL A 444 25.11 -49.36 4.64
CA VAL A 444 23.97 -49.46 5.56
C VAL A 444 24.33 -50.44 6.66
N ASN A 445 24.23 -50.04 7.92
CA ASN A 445 24.50 -50.91 9.05
C ASN A 445 23.25 -50.97 9.94
N LEU A 446 22.73 -52.16 10.21
CA LEU A 446 21.64 -52.43 11.15
C LEU A 446 22.11 -53.25 12.37
N ASN A 447 23.41 -53.29 12.63
CA ASN A 447 24.04 -54.06 13.70
C ASN A 447 24.74 -53.14 14.72
N ASP A 448 24.49 -53.36 16.01
CA ASP A 448 25.02 -52.52 17.10
C ASP A 448 25.65 -53.32 18.25
N GLY A 449 25.82 -54.64 18.14
CA GLY A 449 26.35 -55.40 19.30
C GLY A 449 25.34 -55.59 20.45
N THR A 450 24.14 -54.99 20.39
CA THR A 450 23.14 -54.96 21.48
C THR A 450 21.96 -55.93 21.30
N ILE A 451 21.13 -56.10 22.34
CA ILE A 451 19.99 -57.05 22.40
C ILE A 451 18.70 -56.55 21.71
N ALA A 452 18.72 -55.43 20.98
CA ALA A 452 17.53 -54.86 20.35
C ALA A 452 17.76 -54.66 18.85
N GLY A 453 17.40 -55.66 18.06
CA GLY A 453 17.55 -55.64 16.60
C GLY A 453 16.43 -54.89 15.88
N CYS A 454 16.73 -54.41 14.68
CA CYS A 454 15.74 -53.78 13.81
C CYS A 454 14.69 -54.80 13.33
N ILE A 455 13.42 -54.41 13.33
CA ILE A 455 12.31 -55.29 12.93
C ILE A 455 11.68 -54.74 11.65
N ASP A 456 11.43 -55.62 10.67
CA ASP A 456 10.76 -55.31 9.40
C ASP A 456 11.47 -54.23 8.57
N ALA A 457 12.81 -54.22 8.57
CA ALA A 457 13.59 -53.25 7.81
C ALA A 457 13.60 -53.57 6.30
N VAL A 458 13.59 -52.54 5.46
CA VAL A 458 13.65 -52.68 3.99
C VAL A 458 14.79 -51.84 3.45
N ILE A 459 15.73 -52.48 2.74
CA ILE A 459 16.87 -51.85 2.09
C ILE A 459 16.75 -52.14 0.58
N ASP A 460 16.21 -51.18 -0.18
CA ASP A 460 15.79 -51.40 -1.57
C ASP A 460 16.36 -50.40 -2.57
N GLY A 461 16.96 -50.87 -3.67
CA GLY A 461 17.32 -50.00 -4.79
C GLY A 461 18.46 -48.99 -4.52
N ASN A 462 19.29 -49.22 -3.50
CA ASN A 462 20.40 -48.32 -3.16
C ASN A 462 21.63 -48.60 -4.04
N VAL A 463 22.46 -47.57 -4.24
CA VAL A 463 23.78 -47.66 -4.89
C VAL A 463 24.84 -47.39 -3.84
N ILE A 464 25.64 -48.40 -3.50
CA ILE A 464 26.69 -48.33 -2.48
C ILE A 464 28.03 -48.58 -3.13
N LEU A 465 28.93 -47.61 -3.03
CA LEU A 465 30.23 -47.61 -3.69
C LEU A 465 31.35 -47.48 -2.67
N ASP A 466 32.43 -48.23 -2.86
CA ASP A 466 33.73 -48.07 -2.21
C ASP A 466 33.71 -47.99 -0.67
N THR A 467 32.76 -48.67 -0.02
CA THR A 467 32.85 -48.96 1.41
C THR A 467 33.89 -50.07 1.66
N VAL A 468 34.57 -50.04 2.81
CA VAL A 468 35.77 -50.87 3.06
C VAL A 468 35.45 -52.15 3.84
N ASP A 469 34.52 -52.10 4.79
CA ASP A 469 34.19 -53.22 5.67
C ASP A 469 32.94 -53.95 5.17
N GLN A 470 31.76 -53.33 5.21
CA GLN A 470 30.57 -53.95 4.64
C GLN A 470 29.80 -52.98 3.74
N GLY A 471 29.18 -53.50 2.68
CA GLY A 471 28.24 -52.72 1.89
C GLY A 471 26.94 -52.51 2.69
N ILE A 472 26.27 -53.61 2.99
CA ILE A 472 25.10 -53.68 3.85
C ILE A 472 25.36 -54.71 4.94
N GLU A 473 25.15 -54.31 6.19
CA GLU A 473 25.23 -55.20 7.34
C GLU A 473 23.89 -55.20 8.06
N THR A 474 23.36 -56.40 8.33
CA THR A 474 22.20 -56.58 9.19
C THR A 474 22.56 -57.54 10.30
N GLY A 475 22.33 -57.15 11.55
CA GLY A 475 22.66 -58.06 12.63
C GLY A 475 22.01 -57.82 13.96
N ASN A 476 22.29 -58.73 14.89
CA ASN A 476 21.79 -58.76 16.26
C ASN A 476 20.28 -58.63 16.40
N LEU A 477 19.58 -59.77 16.44
CA LEU A 477 18.11 -59.83 16.62
C LEU A 477 17.31 -59.07 15.55
N CYS A 478 17.94 -58.66 14.44
CA CYS A 478 17.20 -58.16 13.30
C CYS A 478 16.28 -59.27 12.76
N GLU A 479 15.00 -58.94 12.56
CA GLU A 479 13.99 -59.87 12.05
C GLU A 479 13.19 -59.23 10.91
N GLY A 480 12.84 -60.03 9.90
CA GLY A 480 11.97 -59.56 8.81
C GLY A 480 12.66 -58.55 7.88
N THR A 481 13.99 -58.64 7.76
CA THR A 481 14.75 -57.67 6.96
C THR A 481 14.78 -58.08 5.48
N VAL A 482 14.46 -57.14 4.59
CA VAL A 482 14.51 -57.32 3.14
C VAL A 482 15.63 -56.47 2.54
N ILE A 483 16.57 -57.11 1.85
CA ILE A 483 17.67 -56.48 1.13
C ILE A 483 17.47 -56.76 -0.35
N ALA A 484 16.96 -55.78 -1.11
CA ALA A 484 16.52 -56.01 -2.48
C ALA A 484 17.05 -54.99 -3.50
N ASN A 485 17.32 -55.44 -4.72
CA ASN A 485 17.58 -54.58 -5.88
C ASN A 485 18.74 -53.56 -5.71
N ASN A 486 19.67 -53.80 -4.78
CA ASN A 486 20.77 -52.88 -4.52
C ASN A 486 21.94 -53.13 -5.48
N ILE A 487 22.71 -52.08 -5.77
CA ILE A 487 23.98 -52.13 -6.51
C ILE A 487 25.11 -51.81 -5.55
N LEU A 488 25.97 -52.80 -5.28
CA LEU A 488 27.11 -52.66 -4.38
C LEU A 488 28.41 -52.91 -5.13
N ARG A 489 29.34 -51.97 -5.05
CA ARG A 489 30.65 -52.10 -5.68
C ARG A 489 31.71 -51.61 -4.72
N SER A 490 32.80 -52.34 -4.60
CA SER A 490 33.95 -51.84 -3.86
C SER A 490 35.23 -52.23 -4.57
N SER A 491 36.23 -51.36 -4.45
CA SER A 491 37.62 -51.68 -4.72
C SER A 491 38.31 -52.38 -3.53
N SER A 492 37.64 -52.39 -2.36
CA SER A 492 38.07 -53.14 -1.18
C SER A 492 37.85 -54.63 -1.39
N THR A 493 38.95 -55.41 -1.39
CA THR A 493 38.89 -56.87 -1.38
C THR A 493 38.65 -57.43 0.02
N SER A 494 38.54 -56.59 1.05
CA SER A 494 38.18 -57.00 2.40
C SER A 494 36.68 -56.87 2.66
N GLY A 495 36.18 -57.66 3.60
CA GLY A 495 34.79 -57.58 4.04
C GLY A 495 33.77 -58.16 3.05
N SER A 496 32.50 -57.81 3.21
CA SER A 496 31.39 -58.38 2.42
C SER A 496 30.49 -57.30 1.83
N ALA A 497 30.00 -57.52 0.61
CA ALA A 497 29.00 -56.61 0.05
C ALA A 497 27.73 -56.65 0.90
N ILE A 498 27.27 -57.84 1.27
CA ILE A 498 26.14 -58.04 2.17
C ILE A 498 26.58 -58.97 3.29
N LEU A 499 26.46 -58.53 4.53
CA LEU A 499 26.70 -59.32 5.73
C LEU A 499 25.40 -59.43 6.52
N VAL A 500 24.91 -60.65 6.67
CA VAL A 500 23.81 -60.98 7.57
C VAL A 500 24.44 -61.75 8.72
N GLN A 501 24.63 -61.09 9.86
CA GLN A 501 25.36 -61.69 10.98
C GLN A 501 24.64 -61.50 12.30
N ILE A 502 24.81 -62.42 13.24
CA ILE A 502 24.44 -62.19 14.63
C ILE A 502 25.63 -62.49 15.51
N SER A 503 25.89 -61.58 16.47
CA SER A 503 26.71 -61.89 17.62
C SER A 503 25.81 -62.44 18.74
N ASN A 504 26.09 -63.67 19.19
CA ASN A 504 25.52 -64.33 20.37
C ASN A 504 24.19 -65.10 20.13
N SER A 505 23.81 -65.90 21.14
CA SER A 505 22.84 -67.01 21.16
C SER A 505 21.41 -66.80 20.63
N ASN A 506 21.10 -65.64 20.06
CA ASN A 506 19.77 -65.31 19.57
C ASN A 506 19.79 -65.07 18.06
N ARG A 507 19.67 -66.15 17.28
CA ARG A 507 19.72 -66.14 15.83
C ARG A 507 18.64 -65.24 15.24
N GLY A 508 19.04 -64.28 14.41
CA GLY A 508 18.13 -63.47 13.59
C GLY A 508 17.42 -64.34 12.56
N ARG A 509 16.23 -63.90 12.13
CA ARG A 509 15.30 -64.71 11.35
C ARG A 509 14.65 -63.92 10.24
N LYS A 510 14.21 -64.61 9.19
CA LYS A 510 13.41 -64.06 8.09
C LYS A 510 14.14 -62.96 7.34
N VAL A 511 15.39 -63.22 6.96
CA VAL A 511 16.17 -62.29 6.13
C VAL A 511 16.06 -62.68 4.66
N LEU A 512 15.59 -61.75 3.83
CA LEU A 512 15.45 -61.95 2.39
C LEU A 512 16.43 -61.05 1.62
N VAL A 513 17.47 -61.66 1.05
CA VAL A 513 18.45 -61.01 0.17
C VAL A 513 18.12 -61.36 -1.28
N ARG A 514 17.63 -60.41 -2.08
CA ARG A 514 17.21 -60.70 -3.46
C ARG A 514 17.58 -59.68 -4.51
N ASN A 515 17.86 -60.16 -5.73
CA ASN A 515 18.08 -59.30 -6.91
C ASN A 515 19.16 -58.22 -6.75
N ASN A 516 20.10 -58.40 -5.82
CA ASN A 516 21.21 -57.46 -5.63
C ASN A 516 22.30 -57.72 -6.67
N LYS A 517 23.05 -56.69 -7.02
CA LYS A 517 24.24 -56.77 -7.88
C LYS A 517 25.45 -56.34 -7.06
N THR A 518 26.40 -57.24 -6.86
CA THR A 518 27.58 -57.00 -6.04
C THR A 518 28.85 -57.23 -6.84
N LYS A 519 29.89 -56.40 -6.62
CA LYS A 519 31.17 -56.54 -7.33
C LYS A 519 32.37 -56.10 -6.49
N GLY A 520 33.47 -56.88 -6.56
CA GLY A 520 34.80 -56.46 -6.08
C GLY A 520 35.09 -56.70 -4.59
N TRP A 521 34.16 -57.31 -3.86
CA TRP A 521 34.23 -57.54 -2.42
C TRP A 521 34.96 -58.84 -2.05
N GLY A 522 35.37 -58.99 -0.80
CA GLY A 522 35.84 -60.28 -0.27
C GLY A 522 34.75 -61.35 -0.38
N ASN A 523 33.60 -61.10 0.23
CA ASN A 523 32.41 -61.94 0.06
C ASN A 523 31.27 -61.16 -0.64
N GLY A 524 30.52 -61.81 -1.51
CA GLY A 524 29.30 -61.24 -2.09
C GLY A 524 28.17 -61.15 -1.08
N CYS A 525 27.81 -62.28 -0.50
CA CYS A 525 26.86 -62.38 0.59
C CYS A 525 27.43 -63.32 1.66
N TYR A 526 27.62 -62.81 2.87
CA TYR A 526 28.05 -63.60 4.01
C TYR A 526 26.89 -63.72 5.01
N ILE A 527 26.44 -64.95 5.24
CA ILE A 527 25.45 -65.31 6.24
C ILE A 527 26.16 -65.99 7.41
N TYR A 528 26.08 -65.42 8.60
CA TYR A 528 26.73 -65.92 9.80
C TYR A 528 25.73 -66.02 10.95
N GLN A 529 25.61 -67.20 11.56
CA GLN A 529 24.77 -67.43 12.76
C GLN A 529 23.32 -66.96 12.60
N THR A 530 22.78 -67.10 11.39
CA THR A 530 21.43 -66.65 11.00
C THR A 530 20.54 -67.84 10.64
N ASP A 531 19.29 -67.80 11.08
CA ASP A 531 18.26 -68.79 10.73
C ASP A 531 17.24 -68.22 9.75
N ASP A 532 16.52 -69.10 9.05
CA ASP A 532 15.37 -68.74 8.21
C ASP A 532 15.70 -67.58 7.25
N PHE A 533 16.64 -67.82 6.34
CA PHE A 533 17.11 -66.81 5.41
C PHE A 533 16.94 -67.25 3.96
N SER A 534 16.90 -66.29 3.06
CA SER A 534 16.75 -66.51 1.62
C SER A 534 17.69 -65.61 0.84
N VAL A 535 18.61 -66.18 0.06
CA VAL A 535 19.49 -65.48 -0.89
C VAL A 535 19.06 -65.87 -2.30
N ILE A 536 18.29 -65.01 -2.97
CA ILE A 536 17.58 -65.36 -4.22
C ILE A 536 17.85 -64.38 -5.37
N GLY A 537 18.23 -64.88 -6.54
CA GLY A 537 18.25 -64.05 -7.76
C GLY A 537 19.35 -62.99 -7.79
N ASN A 538 20.35 -63.07 -6.92
CA ASN A 538 21.43 -62.08 -6.84
C ASN A 538 22.49 -62.33 -7.91
N THR A 539 23.23 -61.28 -8.26
CA THR A 539 24.39 -61.33 -9.15
C THR A 539 25.65 -60.93 -8.39
N PHE A 540 26.66 -61.78 -8.47
CA PHE A 540 27.91 -61.69 -7.73
C PHE A 540 29.08 -61.71 -8.70
N GLU A 541 29.88 -60.65 -8.77
CA GLU A 541 31.01 -60.53 -9.71
C GLU A 541 32.35 -60.23 -9.01
N ASP A 542 33.44 -60.85 -9.48
CA ASP A 542 34.83 -60.50 -9.09
C ASP A 542 35.05 -60.45 -7.57
N MET A 543 34.84 -61.57 -6.88
CA MET A 543 34.94 -61.68 -5.42
C MET A 543 35.66 -62.94 -4.96
N ALA A 544 36.04 -63.04 -3.69
CA ALA A 544 36.64 -64.28 -3.19
C ALA A 544 35.60 -65.40 -3.04
N THR A 545 34.49 -65.10 -2.37
CA THR A 545 33.37 -66.03 -2.19
C THR A 545 32.04 -65.38 -2.58
N ALA A 546 31.22 -66.03 -3.41
CA ALA A 546 29.93 -65.44 -3.80
C ALA A 546 28.90 -65.46 -2.69
N VAL A 547 28.64 -66.64 -2.14
CA VAL A 547 27.82 -66.81 -0.95
C VAL A 547 28.58 -67.67 0.05
N LEU A 548 28.84 -67.11 1.23
CA LEU A 548 29.39 -67.82 2.38
C LEU A 548 28.28 -67.96 3.42
N VAL A 549 28.06 -69.17 3.91
CA VAL A 549 27.10 -69.48 4.98
C VAL A 549 27.86 -70.20 6.09
N THR A 550 27.81 -69.67 7.30
CA THR A 550 28.49 -70.28 8.46
C THR A 550 27.59 -70.32 9.69
N ASP A 551 27.53 -71.47 10.37
CA ASP A 551 26.76 -71.69 11.62
C ASP A 551 25.27 -71.32 11.53
N SER A 552 24.65 -71.64 10.41
CA SER A 552 23.35 -71.09 9.99
C SER A 552 22.36 -72.20 9.65
N THR A 553 21.05 -72.00 9.88
CA THR A 553 20.07 -73.07 9.62
C THR A 553 18.84 -72.59 8.84
N GLU A 554 18.13 -73.53 8.21
CA GLU A 554 16.88 -73.26 7.47
C GLU A 554 17.03 -72.24 6.31
N GLY A 555 18.18 -72.24 5.64
CA GLY A 555 18.48 -71.27 4.59
C GLY A 555 18.19 -71.75 3.18
N LEU A 556 17.70 -70.84 2.34
CA LEU A 556 17.51 -71.03 0.90
C LEU A 556 18.50 -70.15 0.12
N VAL A 557 19.33 -70.75 -0.72
CA VAL A 557 20.20 -70.04 -1.66
C VAL A 557 19.81 -70.49 -3.07
N ALA A 558 19.11 -69.63 -3.81
CA ALA A 558 18.53 -70.04 -5.08
C ALA A 558 18.62 -69.03 -6.22
N ASN A 559 18.74 -69.52 -7.45
CA ASN A 559 18.71 -68.71 -8.68
C ASN A 559 19.73 -67.56 -8.72
N ASN A 560 20.83 -67.67 -7.97
CA ASN A 560 21.88 -66.66 -7.97
C ASN A 560 22.84 -66.89 -9.14
N ASN A 561 23.43 -65.81 -9.66
CA ASN A 561 24.50 -65.88 -10.66
C ASN A 561 25.80 -65.41 -10.03
N SER A 562 26.85 -66.21 -10.13
CA SER A 562 28.20 -65.84 -9.69
C SER A 562 29.20 -65.89 -10.84
N PHE A 563 30.00 -64.84 -10.96
CA PHE A 563 31.00 -64.66 -12.02
C PHE A 563 32.37 -64.35 -11.41
N ASN A 564 33.40 -65.04 -11.90
CA ASN A 564 34.81 -64.80 -11.54
C ASN A 564 35.11 -64.84 -10.03
N ALA A 565 34.62 -65.87 -9.33
CA ALA A 565 35.01 -66.09 -7.95
C ALA A 565 36.47 -66.60 -7.87
N SER A 566 37.27 -66.09 -6.93
CA SER A 566 38.67 -66.52 -6.79
C SER A 566 38.86 -67.72 -5.87
N SER A 567 37.99 -67.93 -4.87
CA SER A 567 38.09 -69.03 -3.91
C SER A 567 37.01 -70.08 -4.16
N CYS A 568 35.74 -69.71 -3.96
CA CYS A 568 34.59 -70.57 -4.20
C CYS A 568 33.35 -69.75 -4.60
N HIS A 569 32.43 -70.34 -5.35
CA HIS A 569 31.16 -69.66 -5.63
C HIS A 569 30.25 -69.75 -4.40
N TYR A 570 30.06 -70.94 -3.83
CA TYR A 570 29.18 -71.17 -2.69
C TYR A 570 29.87 -72.01 -1.62
N TRP A 571 29.84 -71.56 -0.37
CA TRP A 571 30.42 -72.30 0.76
C TRP A 571 29.48 -72.30 1.95
N TYR A 572 29.19 -73.50 2.46
CA TYR A 572 28.43 -73.78 3.66
C TYR A 572 29.34 -74.45 4.69
N ALA A 573 29.65 -73.77 5.80
CA ALA A 573 30.31 -74.35 6.97
C ALA A 573 29.30 -74.46 8.11
N ASN A 574 29.03 -75.67 8.62
CA ASN A 574 28.03 -75.88 9.69
C ASN A 574 26.63 -75.35 9.33
N GLY A 575 26.19 -75.55 8.07
CA GLY A 575 24.85 -75.17 7.61
C GLY A 575 23.84 -76.31 7.73
N ASP A 576 22.76 -76.17 8.51
CA ASP A 576 21.74 -77.24 8.64
C ASP A 576 20.43 -76.89 7.93
N ASN A 577 19.77 -77.90 7.36
CA ASN A 577 18.49 -77.75 6.64
C ASN A 577 18.57 -76.71 5.51
N MET A 578 19.63 -76.82 4.70
CA MET A 578 19.97 -75.87 3.67
C MET A 578 19.45 -76.32 2.30
N SER A 579 18.98 -75.37 1.48
CA SER A 579 18.57 -75.61 0.09
C SER A 579 19.39 -74.76 -0.88
N HIS A 580 20.08 -75.40 -1.82
CA HIS A 580 20.92 -74.80 -2.85
C HIS A 580 20.37 -75.12 -4.25
N LEU A 581 19.56 -74.21 -4.82
CA LEU A 581 18.69 -74.52 -5.97
C LEU A 581 18.88 -73.58 -7.16
N GLY A 582 19.12 -74.09 -8.37
CA GLY A 582 19.06 -73.25 -9.58
C GLY A 582 20.18 -72.21 -9.71
N ASN A 583 21.27 -72.33 -8.96
CA ASN A 583 22.37 -71.35 -8.99
C ASN A 583 23.27 -71.56 -10.20
N ARG A 584 23.82 -70.47 -10.73
CA ARG A 584 24.71 -70.48 -11.90
C ARG A 584 26.05 -69.86 -11.56
N SER A 585 27.12 -70.58 -11.86
CA SER A 585 28.49 -70.10 -11.71
C SER A 585 29.22 -70.05 -13.05
N LYS A 586 30.12 -69.08 -13.23
CA LYS A 586 30.93 -68.94 -14.44
C LYS A 586 32.27 -68.26 -14.18
N GLY A 587 33.35 -68.85 -14.69
CA GLY A 587 34.69 -68.24 -14.70
C GLY A 587 35.32 -68.07 -13.31
N GLY A 588 36.54 -67.54 -13.28
CA GLY A 588 37.34 -67.40 -12.06
C GLY A 588 38.33 -68.54 -11.82
N ALA A 589 39.20 -68.36 -10.82
CA ALA A 589 40.19 -69.35 -10.39
C ALA A 589 39.65 -70.28 -9.26
N ALA A 590 38.37 -70.13 -8.90
CA ALA A 590 37.74 -70.89 -7.84
C ALA A 590 37.91 -72.41 -8.04
N THR A 591 38.56 -73.03 -7.06
CA THR A 591 38.80 -74.48 -7.03
C THR A 591 37.49 -75.26 -6.82
N TYR A 592 36.55 -74.65 -6.10
CA TYR A 592 35.28 -75.27 -5.72
C TYR A 592 34.09 -74.46 -6.20
N ASP A 593 33.08 -75.14 -6.73
CA ASP A 593 31.79 -74.49 -7.00
C ASP A 593 30.95 -74.42 -5.72
N LEU A 594 30.90 -75.55 -5.02
CA LEU A 594 30.18 -75.76 -3.79
C LEU A 594 31.08 -76.49 -2.78
N ILE A 595 31.19 -75.94 -1.57
CA ILE A 595 31.80 -76.61 -0.42
C ILE A 595 30.73 -76.77 0.67
N GLN A 596 30.55 -77.98 1.18
CA GLN A 596 29.78 -78.27 2.38
C GLN A 596 30.68 -78.98 3.41
N ASP A 597 30.73 -78.47 4.63
CA ASP A 597 31.46 -79.10 5.75
C ASP A 597 30.68 -80.30 6.33
N ALA A 598 31.40 -81.26 6.91
CA ALA A 598 30.86 -82.55 7.39
C ALA A 598 29.80 -82.42 8.50
N SER A 599 29.76 -81.27 9.17
CA SER A 599 28.81 -80.89 10.22
C SER A 599 27.43 -80.48 9.71
N SER A 600 27.26 -80.23 8.41
CA SER A 600 25.98 -79.87 7.81
C SER A 600 25.03 -81.07 7.66
N ASP A 601 23.83 -80.98 8.21
CA ASP A 601 22.76 -81.98 8.08
C ASP A 601 21.60 -81.50 7.18
N ARG A 602 20.94 -82.43 6.48
CA ARG A 602 19.75 -82.17 5.63
C ARG A 602 19.98 -81.11 4.53
N PHE A 603 21.03 -81.28 3.75
CA PHE A 603 21.36 -80.40 2.62
C PHE A 603 20.68 -80.86 1.32
N ARG A 604 19.99 -79.95 0.64
CA ARG A 604 19.36 -80.19 -0.68
C ARG A 604 20.06 -79.38 -1.75
N TYR A 605 20.45 -80.02 -2.85
CA TYR A 605 20.96 -79.30 -4.02
C TYR A 605 20.41 -79.85 -5.33
N ASN A 606 19.91 -78.95 -6.19
CA ASN A 606 19.27 -79.30 -7.45
C ASN A 606 19.37 -78.16 -8.48
N ASP A 607 19.41 -78.52 -9.77
CA ASP A 607 19.36 -77.63 -10.94
C ASP A 607 20.45 -76.54 -10.99
N ASN A 608 21.60 -76.79 -10.36
CA ASN A 608 22.73 -75.86 -10.42
C ASN A 608 23.56 -76.10 -11.69
N ALA A 609 24.11 -75.03 -12.25
CA ALA A 609 24.88 -75.08 -13.49
C ALA A 609 26.21 -74.33 -13.40
N ARG A 610 27.29 -74.99 -13.82
CA ARG A 610 28.62 -74.38 -13.91
C ARG A 610 29.05 -74.21 -15.36
N ASN A 611 29.26 -72.98 -15.79
CA ASN A 611 29.76 -72.67 -17.12
C ASN A 611 31.26 -72.31 -17.08
N GLY A 612 32.13 -73.30 -17.31
CA GLY A 612 33.59 -73.14 -17.49
C GLY A 612 34.46 -73.71 -16.36
N GLY A 613 35.70 -74.08 -16.71
CA GLY A 613 36.79 -74.55 -15.81
C GLY A 613 36.52 -75.84 -15.02
N SER A 614 37.56 -76.65 -14.77
CA SER A 614 37.49 -77.85 -13.93
C SER A 614 37.38 -77.49 -12.45
N GLY A 615 36.18 -77.22 -11.94
CA GLY A 615 35.99 -77.11 -10.50
C GLY A 615 35.10 -78.21 -9.96
N VAL A 616 35.27 -78.47 -8.67
CA VAL A 616 34.72 -79.63 -8.00
C VAL A 616 33.53 -79.20 -7.14
N TYR A 617 32.45 -79.98 -7.19
CA TYR A 617 31.42 -79.98 -6.16
C TYR A 617 31.92 -80.88 -5.03
N SER A 618 32.34 -80.29 -3.90
CA SER A 618 32.80 -81.04 -2.73
C SER A 618 31.74 -80.96 -1.65
N VAL A 619 30.88 -81.96 -1.62
CA VAL A 619 29.75 -82.04 -0.69
C VAL A 619 30.05 -83.12 0.35
N ALA A 620 30.22 -82.74 1.62
CA ALA A 620 30.39 -83.65 2.75
C ALA A 620 29.27 -83.43 3.78
N GLY A 621 28.80 -84.49 4.45
CA GLY A 621 27.73 -84.41 5.46
C GLY A 621 26.79 -85.62 5.46
N THR A 622 25.81 -85.62 6.37
CA THR A 622 24.75 -86.64 6.48
C THR A 622 23.44 -86.15 5.86
N ASN A 623 22.60 -87.08 5.37
CA ASN A 623 21.26 -86.78 4.83
C ASN A 623 21.25 -85.77 3.66
N ILE A 624 22.18 -85.94 2.73
CA ILE A 624 22.27 -85.12 1.51
C ILE A 624 21.29 -85.65 0.46
N SER A 625 20.41 -84.79 -0.07
CA SER A 625 19.55 -85.12 -1.21
C SER A 625 19.98 -84.34 -2.46
N ALA A 626 20.35 -85.07 -3.51
CA ALA A 626 20.83 -84.53 -4.78
C ALA A 626 19.79 -84.70 -5.90
N GLY A 627 19.60 -83.67 -6.71
CA GLY A 627 18.88 -83.73 -7.98
C GLY A 627 19.79 -83.56 -9.21
N THR A 628 19.21 -83.24 -10.36
CA THR A 628 19.94 -83.04 -11.63
C THR A 628 20.79 -81.76 -11.57
N ASN A 629 22.10 -81.86 -11.76
CA ASN A 629 23.00 -80.70 -11.89
C ASN A 629 23.84 -80.87 -13.16
N THR A 630 24.12 -79.78 -13.88
CA THR A 630 24.76 -79.81 -15.22
C THR A 630 26.07 -79.05 -15.29
#